data_AF-A0A679ITF1-F1
#
_entry.id   AF-A0A679ITF1-F1
#
_cell.length_a   1.000
_cell.length_b   1.000
_cell.length_c   1.000
_cell.angle_alpha   90.00
_cell.angle_beta   90.00
_cell.angle_gamma   90.00
#
_symmetry.space_group_name_H-M   'P 1'
#
loop_
_entity.id
_entity.type
_entity.pdbx_description
1 polymer ?
#
loop_
_entity_poly.entity_id
_entity_poly.type
_entity_poly.pdbx_seq_one_letter_code
_entity_poly.pdbx_strand_id
1 'polypeptide(L)'
;MVRATLIGSLAFCVITTLTSLAIALEPMKPEPQQAAGPCPKHGSGFIHIPGSETCIRVGGRATTGLDLRSREGDPASRPITGGRLAVDTRTETGYGPIRTYVRIDAGQH
;
A
#
# COMPACT_ATOMS: atom_id res chain seq x y z
N MET A 1 -7.19 -25.73 62.87
CA MET A 1 -7.07 -24.25 62.88
C MET A 1 -5.97 -23.89 63.85
N VAL A 2 -4.78 -23.57 63.33
CA VAL A 2 -3.62 -23.14 64.10
C VAL A 2 -3.21 -21.77 63.54
N ARG A 3 -3.19 -20.77 64.43
CA ARG A 3 -2.61 -19.44 64.24
C ARG A 3 -1.13 -19.51 64.59
N ALA A 4 -0.25 -19.07 63.70
CA ALA A 4 1.12 -18.59 63.98
C ALA A 4 1.69 -18.02 62.66
N THR A 5 1.61 -16.70 62.44
CA THR A 5 2.67 -15.70 62.70
C THR A 5 3.91 -15.81 61.81
N LEU A 6 4.00 -14.83 60.90
CA LEU A 6 5.16 -14.00 60.46
C LEU A 6 6.59 -14.57 60.38
N ILE A 7 7.37 -13.92 59.48
CA ILE A 7 8.83 -13.94 59.23
C ILE A 7 9.23 -14.93 58.11
N GLY A 8 9.94 -14.58 57.03
CA GLY A 8 10.58 -13.35 56.57
C GLY A 8 10.92 -13.53 55.08
N SER A 9 10.93 -12.45 54.29
CA SER A 9 12.17 -11.75 53.88
C SER A 9 12.95 -12.41 52.73
N LEU A 10 13.14 -11.60 51.68
CA LEU A 10 14.25 -11.55 50.70
C LEU A 10 14.01 -12.08 49.27
N ALA A 11 13.67 -11.11 48.41
CA ALA A 11 14.36 -10.80 47.15
C ALA A 11 14.55 -11.93 46.12
N PHE A 12 13.67 -11.96 45.13
CA PHE A 12 14.06 -12.29 43.75
C PHE A 12 13.45 -11.24 42.80
N CYS A 13 13.94 -10.02 42.95
CA CYS A 13 13.94 -9.06 41.83
C CYS A 13 15.22 -9.28 41.02
N VAL A 14 15.21 -8.80 39.77
CA VAL A 14 16.30 -8.85 38.78
C VAL A 14 16.39 -10.26 38.13
N ILE A 15 16.35 -10.47 36.81
CA ILE A 15 17.10 -9.79 35.75
C ILE A 15 16.39 -9.97 34.37
N THR A 16 16.35 -8.85 33.65
CA THR A 16 16.21 -8.66 32.18
C THR A 16 14.90 -9.01 31.48
N THR A 17 14.05 -7.99 31.45
CA THR A 17 13.49 -7.44 30.21
C THR A 17 14.35 -7.73 28.97
N LEU A 18 13.94 -8.70 28.14
CA LEU A 18 14.25 -8.67 26.72
C LEU A 18 13.60 -7.40 26.17
N THR A 19 14.40 -6.35 25.97
CA THR A 19 13.99 -5.15 25.26
C THR A 19 13.68 -5.53 23.83
N SER A 20 12.44 -5.97 23.57
CA SER A 20 11.89 -5.80 22.24
C SER A 20 11.79 -4.29 22.04
N LEU A 21 12.71 -3.70 21.28
CA LEU A 21 12.39 -2.52 20.49
C LEU A 21 11.35 -2.95 19.44
N ALA A 22 10.16 -3.33 19.91
CA ALA A 22 8.97 -3.25 19.12
C ALA A 22 8.77 -1.75 18.96
N ILE A 23 9.26 -1.20 17.85
CA ILE A 23 8.79 0.09 17.36
C ILE A 23 7.30 -0.16 17.14
N ALA A 24 6.52 0.17 18.17
CA ALA A 24 5.08 0.29 18.07
C ALA A 24 4.86 1.48 17.15
N LEU A 25 4.99 1.23 15.85
CA LEU A 25 4.27 2.00 14.86
C LEU A 25 2.81 1.66 15.13
N GLU A 26 2.24 2.29 16.17
CA GLU A 26 0.81 2.33 16.32
C GLU A 26 0.30 2.86 14.99
N PRO A 27 -0.45 2.06 14.22
CA PRO A 27 -1.05 2.59 13.02
C PRO A 27 -1.92 3.72 13.51
N MET A 28 -1.54 4.96 13.22
CA MET A 28 -2.42 6.11 13.40
C MET A 28 -3.65 5.75 12.58
N LYS A 29 -4.68 5.25 13.26
CA LYS A 29 -5.95 4.91 12.64
C LYS A 29 -6.44 6.25 12.12
N PRO A 30 -6.45 6.47 10.80
CA PRO A 30 -6.91 7.75 10.29
C PRO A 30 -8.31 7.93 10.83
N GLU A 31 -8.57 9.07 11.45
CA GLU A 31 -9.93 9.40 11.81
C GLU A 31 -10.76 9.29 10.53
N PRO A 32 -12.00 8.78 10.58
CA PRO A 32 -12.80 8.52 9.38
C PRO A 32 -12.98 9.74 8.45
N GLN A 33 -12.69 10.94 8.97
CA GLN A 33 -12.58 12.22 8.27
C GLN A 33 -11.48 12.25 7.19
N GLN A 34 -10.42 11.45 7.33
CA GLN A 34 -9.24 11.41 6.46
C GLN A 34 -9.33 10.31 5.39
N ALA A 35 -10.47 9.64 5.25
CA ALA A 35 -10.68 8.68 4.18
C ALA A 35 -10.71 9.41 2.82
N ALA A 36 -9.95 8.89 1.84
CA ALA A 36 -9.92 9.44 0.50
C ALA A 36 -11.33 9.41 -0.13
N GLY A 37 -11.91 10.60 -0.33
CA GLY A 37 -13.23 10.76 -0.95
C GLY A 37 -13.18 10.81 -2.47
N PRO A 38 -14.34 10.73 -3.16
CA PRO A 38 -14.41 10.93 -4.60
C PRO A 38 -14.03 12.37 -4.98
N CYS A 39 -13.36 12.54 -6.11
CA CYS A 39 -13.05 13.86 -6.67
C CYS A 39 -13.81 14.09 -7.99
N PRO A 40 -15.06 14.59 -7.94
CA PRO A 40 -15.90 14.73 -9.13
C PRO A 40 -15.40 15.82 -10.11
N LYS A 41 -14.61 16.81 -9.66
CA LYS A 41 -14.14 17.92 -10.52
C LYS A 41 -13.31 17.45 -11.72
N HIS A 42 -12.58 16.35 -11.56
CA HIS A 42 -11.66 15.83 -12.58
C HIS A 42 -12.20 14.63 -13.35
N GLY A 43 -13.43 14.21 -13.05
CA GLY A 43 -14.10 13.08 -13.68
C GLY A 43 -13.98 11.77 -12.90
N SER A 44 -14.48 10.70 -13.49
CA SER A 44 -14.59 9.39 -12.84
C SER A 44 -13.22 8.76 -12.56
N GLY A 45 -13.13 8.03 -11.44
CA GLY A 45 -11.93 7.31 -11.04
C GLY A 45 -10.85 8.19 -10.37
N PHE A 46 -11.11 9.47 -10.14
CA PHE A 46 -10.29 10.32 -9.29
C PHE A 46 -10.77 10.26 -7.84
N ILE A 47 -9.81 10.13 -6.92
CA ILE A 47 -10.01 10.26 -5.48
C ILE A 47 -9.20 11.43 -4.96
N HIS A 48 -9.67 12.05 -3.89
CA HIS A 48 -8.99 13.15 -3.23
C HIS A 48 -7.91 12.62 -2.27
N ILE A 49 -6.72 13.23 -2.30
CA ILE A 49 -5.64 12.89 -1.37
C ILE A 49 -5.89 13.63 -0.04
N PRO A 50 -6.04 12.93 1.10
CA PRO A 50 -6.29 13.60 2.36
C PRO A 50 -5.15 14.58 2.71
N GLY A 51 -5.52 15.77 3.17
CA GLY A 51 -4.57 16.84 3.50
C GLY A 51 -4.14 17.71 2.31
N SER A 52 -4.74 17.57 1.12
CA SER A 52 -4.44 18.44 -0.03
C SER A 52 -5.60 18.54 -1.02
N GLU A 53 -5.69 19.63 -1.80
CA GLU A 53 -6.67 19.78 -2.90
C GLU A 53 -6.36 18.97 -4.17
N THR A 54 -5.43 18.01 -4.04
CA THR A 54 -4.93 17.17 -5.13
C THR A 54 -5.82 15.96 -5.31
N CYS A 55 -6.22 15.72 -6.55
CA CYS A 55 -6.91 14.49 -6.92
C CYS A 55 -5.95 13.55 -7.62
N ILE A 56 -6.06 12.26 -7.30
CA ILE A 56 -5.24 11.19 -7.87
C ILE A 56 -6.13 10.15 -8.53
N ARG A 57 -5.67 9.63 -9.66
CA ARG A 57 -6.22 8.46 -10.33
C ARG A 57 -5.10 7.48 -10.58
N VAL A 58 -5.23 6.30 -10.00
CA VAL A 58 -4.36 5.16 -10.27
C VAL A 58 -5.12 4.22 -11.17
N GLY A 59 -4.50 3.85 -12.28
CA GLY A 59 -5.10 2.96 -13.27
C GLY A 59 -4.03 2.13 -13.96
N GLY A 60 -4.47 1.21 -14.79
CA GLY A 60 -3.54 0.31 -15.44
C GLY A 60 -4.25 -0.83 -16.14
N ARG A 61 -3.45 -1.77 -16.64
CA ARG A 61 -3.92 -3.05 -17.16
C ARG A 61 -2.88 -4.10 -16.86
N ALA A 62 -3.32 -5.32 -16.58
CA ALA A 62 -2.50 -6.50 -16.57
C ALA A 62 -2.86 -7.35 -17.79
N THR A 63 -1.86 -7.91 -18.46
CA THR A 63 -2.04 -8.78 -19.62
C THR A 63 -1.27 -10.06 -19.39
N THR A 64 -1.94 -11.18 -19.65
CA THR A 64 -1.35 -12.52 -19.64
C THR A 64 -1.80 -13.24 -20.90
N GLY A 65 -0.97 -14.11 -21.41
CA GLY A 65 -1.27 -14.88 -22.61
C GLY A 65 -0.27 -16.00 -22.83
N LEU A 66 -0.48 -16.73 -23.91
CA LEU A 66 0.39 -17.83 -24.34
C LEU A 66 0.65 -17.66 -25.82
N ASP A 67 1.90 -17.42 -26.18
CA ASP A 67 2.33 -17.45 -27.57
C ASP A 67 2.50 -18.90 -28.01
N LEU A 68 1.64 -19.35 -28.92
CA LEU A 68 1.74 -20.66 -29.56
C LEU A 68 2.51 -20.51 -30.86
N ARG A 69 3.65 -21.20 -30.96
CA ARG A 69 4.44 -21.28 -32.18
C ARG A 69 4.42 -22.72 -32.66
N SER A 70 3.82 -22.95 -33.82
CA SER A 70 3.92 -24.25 -34.51
C SER A 70 5.07 -24.18 -35.49
N ARG A 71 6.16 -24.90 -35.19
CA ARG A 71 7.17 -25.28 -36.18
C ARG A 71 6.89 -26.73 -36.54
N GLU A 72 7.02 -27.10 -37.81
CA GLU A 72 6.80 -28.48 -38.29
C GLU A 72 7.47 -29.50 -37.34
N GLY A 73 6.67 -30.21 -36.55
CA GLY A 73 7.13 -31.23 -35.60
C GLY A 73 7.48 -30.80 -34.16
N ASP A 74 7.49 -29.50 -33.83
CA ASP A 74 7.81 -29.01 -32.48
C ASP A 74 6.86 -27.86 -32.05
N PRO A 75 5.77 -28.18 -31.34
CA PRO A 75 4.89 -27.16 -30.79
C PRO A 75 5.55 -26.50 -29.58
N ALA A 76 5.98 -25.24 -29.73
CA ALA A 76 6.51 -24.43 -28.65
C ALA A 76 5.42 -23.49 -28.10
N SER A 77 5.34 -23.40 -26.77
CA SER A 77 4.50 -22.42 -26.09
C SER A 77 5.35 -21.53 -25.20
N ARG A 78 5.10 -20.21 -25.27
CA ARG A 78 5.81 -19.21 -24.45
C ARG A 78 4.79 -18.38 -23.67
N PRO A 79 4.83 -18.39 -22.33
CA PRO A 79 3.95 -17.52 -21.56
C PRO A 79 4.37 -16.06 -21.78
N ILE A 80 3.40 -15.22 -22.07
CA ILE A 80 3.58 -13.77 -22.17
C ILE A 80 2.89 -13.12 -20.98
N THR A 81 3.62 -12.25 -20.30
CA THR A 81 3.10 -11.43 -19.22
C THR A 81 3.51 -10.00 -19.47
N GLY A 82 2.60 -9.10 -19.16
CA GLY A 82 2.87 -7.68 -19.23
C GLY A 82 1.82 -6.89 -18.47
N GLY A 83 2.05 -5.59 -18.43
CA GLY A 83 1.18 -4.70 -17.73
C GLY A 83 1.55 -3.26 -17.95
N ARG A 84 0.65 -2.40 -17.49
CA ARG A 84 0.79 -0.96 -17.49
C ARG A 84 0.27 -0.45 -16.17
N LEU A 85 1.04 0.43 -15.54
CA LEU A 85 0.62 1.25 -14.42
C LEU A 85 0.61 2.70 -14.87
N ALA A 86 -0.44 3.43 -14.51
CA ALA A 86 -0.58 4.85 -14.78
C ALA A 86 -1.06 5.57 -13.51
N VAL A 87 -0.40 6.68 -13.20
CA VAL A 87 -0.76 7.58 -12.09
C VAL A 87 -0.96 8.97 -12.68
N ASP A 88 -2.16 9.54 -12.47
CA ASP A 88 -2.52 10.90 -12.89
C ASP A 88 -2.90 11.68 -11.64
N THR A 89 -2.20 12.76 -11.33
CA THR A 89 -2.57 13.70 -10.27
C THR A 89 -2.90 15.06 -10.86
N ARG A 90 -3.93 15.71 -10.31
CA ARG A 90 -4.40 17.01 -10.76
C ARG A 90 -4.75 17.90 -9.58
N THR A 91 -4.24 19.12 -9.61
CA THR A 91 -4.41 20.11 -8.55
C THR A 91 -4.76 21.46 -9.18
N GLU A 92 -5.78 22.12 -8.62
CA GLU A 92 -6.10 23.50 -9.01
C GLU A 92 -5.23 24.44 -8.19
N THR A 93 -4.47 25.32 -8.84
CA THR A 93 -3.64 26.33 -8.17
C THR A 93 -4.06 27.73 -8.59
N GLY A 94 -3.64 28.76 -7.84
CA GLY A 94 -3.94 30.15 -8.19
C GLY A 94 -3.33 30.60 -9.54
N TYR A 95 -2.41 29.82 -10.09
CA TYR A 95 -1.78 30.06 -11.39
C TYR A 95 -2.38 29.20 -12.52
N GLY A 96 -3.36 28.37 -12.20
CA GLY A 96 -4.02 27.45 -13.13
C GLY A 96 -3.91 25.97 -12.71
N PRO A 97 -4.51 25.07 -13.50
CA PRO A 97 -4.50 23.64 -13.22
C PRO A 97 -3.12 23.02 -13.48
N ILE A 98 -2.58 22.31 -12.50
CA ILE A 98 -1.34 21.53 -12.63
C ILE A 98 -1.69 20.05 -12.73
N ARG A 99 -1.06 19.36 -13.67
CA ARG A 99 -1.21 17.92 -13.89
C ARG A 99 0.15 17.23 -13.89
N THR A 100 0.25 16.14 -13.13
CA THR A 100 1.38 15.23 -13.17
C THR A 100 0.90 13.87 -13.66
N TYR A 101 1.58 13.31 -14.66
CA TYR A 101 1.22 12.01 -15.23
C TYR A 101 2.44 11.12 -15.37
N VAL A 102 2.37 9.93 -14.78
CA VAL A 102 3.41 8.91 -14.88
C VAL A 102 2.80 7.64 -15.42
N ARG A 103 3.45 7.02 -16.41
CA ARG A 103 3.07 5.72 -16.95
C ARG A 103 4.28 4.83 -17.07
N ILE A 104 4.15 3.60 -16.57
CA ILE A 104 5.15 2.56 -16.65
C ILE A 104 4.52 1.38 -17.38
N ASP A 105 5.19 0.91 -18.43
CA ASP A 105 4.85 -0.30 -19.16
C ASP A 105 5.90 -1.37 -18.81
N ALA A 106 5.46 -2.62 -18.57
CA ALA A 106 6.33 -3.73 -18.21
C ALA A 106 5.89 -5.01 -18.95
N GLY A 107 6.84 -5.88 -19.26
CA GLY A 107 6.59 -7.14 -19.97
C GLY A 107 6.88 -7.09 -21.48
N GLN A 108 6.67 -8.22 -22.14
CA GLN A 108 6.94 -8.40 -23.57
C GLN A 108 5.65 -8.11 -24.36
N HIS A 109 5.74 -7.20 -25.33
CA HIS A 109 4.68 -6.92 -26.30
C HIS A 109 4.70 -7.90 -27.47
#